data_AF-A0A6A7BNV0-F1
#
_entry.id   AF-A0A6A7BNV0-F1
#
_cell.length_a   1.000
_cell.length_b   1.000
_cell.length_c   1.000
_cell.angle_alpha   90.00
_cell.angle_beta   90.00
_cell.angle_gamma   90.00
#
_symmetry.space_group_name_H-M   'P 1'
#
loop_
_entity.id
_entity.type
_entity.pdbx_description
1 polymer ?
#
loop_
_entity_poly.entity_id
_entity_poly.type
_entity_poly.pdbx_seq_one_letter_code
_entity_poly.pdbx_strand_id
1 'polypeptide(L)'
;MYVALVDINNCSDGDPAKRPAILPNVTRNDDWWCEQLGEMWAASTGRGPRPDVKFRLTRLPAGYAGFDHVHAGGRTERAIWGHPRGRIRSPKAFWPHFNWLQDDTPSGGGECPCERCNGINWREKQKLRAYAKTAVQNANFALRADLDQRLVGGQRAVGYQRSVEGENNGGEEDTYVEEDDDDDETDNEGNDDDDDADDDPEYEEGEGRKENAL
;
A
#
# COMPACT_ATOMS: atom_id res chain seq x y z
N MET A 1 1.85 21.90 24.79
CA MET A 1 1.86 20.63 24.06
C MET A 1 3.24 20.04 24.18
N TYR A 2 3.37 18.82 24.71
CA TYR A 2 4.67 18.16 24.89
C TYR A 2 5.03 17.34 23.65
N VAL A 3 6.32 17.27 23.32
CA VAL A 3 6.84 16.38 22.27
C VAL A 3 7.63 15.27 22.96
N ALA A 4 7.11 14.05 22.90
CA ALA A 4 7.79 12.85 23.35
C ALA A 4 8.66 12.31 22.21
N LEU A 5 9.97 12.24 22.46
CA LEU A 5 10.93 11.69 21.52
C LEU A 5 10.96 10.16 21.63
N VAL A 6 10.95 9.50 20.48
CA VAL A 6 11.01 8.05 20.35
C VAL A 6 12.34 7.69 19.72
N ASP A 7 13.16 6.93 20.46
CA ASP A 7 14.40 6.37 19.94
C ASP A 7 14.11 5.14 19.08
N ILE A 8 14.95 4.97 18.06
CA ILE A 8 14.87 3.85 17.12
C ILE A 8 16.14 3.03 17.17
N ASN A 9 16.02 1.77 16.80
CA ASN A 9 17.13 0.85 16.66
C ASN A 9 18.12 1.35 15.57
N ASN A 10 19.35 0.85 15.65
CA ASN A 10 20.40 1.16 14.67
C ASN A 10 20.32 0.31 13.39
N CYS A 11 19.36 -0.62 13.30
CA CYS A 11 19.16 -1.43 12.11
C CYS A 11 18.68 -0.56 10.93
N SER A 12 19.32 -0.73 9.77
CA SER A 12 18.87 -0.11 8.54
C SER A 12 19.42 -0.80 7.31
N ASP A 13 18.58 -0.89 6.28
CA ASP A 13 18.91 -1.27 4.91
C ASP A 13 18.97 -0.05 3.97
N GLY A 14 19.00 1.16 4.52
CA GLY A 14 18.96 2.39 3.75
C GLY A 14 20.23 2.62 2.94
N ASP A 15 20.05 2.95 1.66
CA ASP A 15 21.11 3.29 0.72
C ASP A 15 21.06 4.78 0.35
N PRO A 16 22.01 5.61 0.84
CA PRO A 16 22.12 7.01 0.48
C PRO A 16 22.24 7.27 -1.04
N ALA A 17 22.76 6.32 -1.82
CA ALA A 17 22.90 6.46 -3.27
C ALA A 17 21.55 6.43 -4.00
N LYS A 18 20.48 5.95 -3.35
CA LYS A 18 19.12 6.00 -3.88
C LYS A 18 18.42 7.33 -3.63
N ARG A 19 19.05 8.30 -2.97
CA ARG A 19 18.45 9.61 -2.73
C ARG A 19 18.52 10.47 -4.00
N PRO A 20 17.54 11.36 -4.23
CA PRO A 20 17.60 12.27 -5.36
C PRO A 20 18.75 13.27 -5.13
N ALA A 21 19.31 13.78 -6.22
CA ALA A 21 20.10 15.00 -6.15
C ALA A 21 19.22 16.15 -5.60
N ILE A 22 19.83 17.08 -4.88
CA ILE A 22 19.13 18.27 -4.41
C ILE A 22 18.88 19.16 -5.64
N LEU A 23 17.63 19.16 -6.10
CA LEU A 23 17.13 20.00 -7.19
C LEU A 23 16.43 21.23 -6.61
N PRO A 24 16.27 22.34 -7.37
CA PRO A 24 15.63 23.56 -6.88
C PRO A 24 14.22 23.35 -6.29
N ASN A 25 13.48 22.36 -6.78
CA ASN A 25 12.13 22.02 -6.34
C ASN A 25 12.07 20.84 -5.36
N VAL A 26 13.21 20.33 -4.91
CA VAL A 26 13.31 19.18 -4.00
C VAL A 26 14.04 19.59 -2.73
N THR A 27 13.31 19.68 -1.62
CA THR A 27 13.86 20.07 -0.32
C THR A 27 13.83 18.89 0.65
N ARG A 28 14.91 18.68 1.41
CA ARG A 28 14.93 17.64 2.45
C ARG A 28 14.02 18.04 3.62
N ASN A 29 13.14 17.13 4.04
CA ASN A 29 12.20 17.32 5.15
C ASN A 29 12.05 16.01 5.95
N ASP A 30 13.06 15.72 6.78
CA ASP A 30 13.03 14.53 7.64
C ASP A 30 12.04 14.69 8.81
N ASP A 31 11.86 15.93 9.28
CA ASP A 31 11.02 16.28 10.43
C ASP A 31 9.58 15.81 10.25
N TRP A 32 8.99 16.09 9.08
CA TRP A 32 7.63 15.63 8.77
C TRP A 32 7.51 14.11 8.85
N TRP A 33 8.49 13.37 8.33
CA TRP A 33 8.50 11.90 8.38
C TRP A 33 8.70 11.37 9.80
N CYS A 34 9.59 11.96 10.58
CA CYS A 34 9.80 11.61 11.99
C CYS A 34 8.55 11.82 12.83
N GLU A 35 7.78 12.88 12.59
CA GLU A 35 6.49 13.11 13.25
C GLU A 35 5.46 12.05 12.85
N GLN A 36 5.27 11.81 11.54
CA GLN A 36 4.29 10.83 11.08
C GLN A 36 4.58 9.42 11.60
N LEU A 37 5.85 8.99 11.55
CA LEU A 37 6.25 7.66 12.03
C LEU A 37 6.21 7.57 13.56
N GLY A 38 6.52 8.66 14.28
CA GLY A 38 6.43 8.71 15.74
C GLY A 38 5.00 8.49 16.22
N GLU A 39 4.03 9.15 15.60
CA GLU A 39 2.60 8.94 15.88
C GLU A 39 2.13 7.52 15.56
N MET A 40 2.57 6.95 14.42
CA MET A 40 2.25 5.57 14.06
C MET A 40 2.85 4.54 15.04
N TRP A 41 4.06 4.79 15.53
CA TRP A 41 4.71 3.97 16.56
C TRP A 41 3.99 4.07 17.91
N ALA A 42 3.57 5.26 18.29
CA ALA A 42 2.78 5.42 19.50
C ALA A 42 1.44 4.68 19.40
N ALA A 43 0.78 4.73 18.24
CA ALA A 43 -0.44 3.97 18.01
C ALA A 43 -0.21 2.44 18.05
N SER A 44 0.85 1.92 17.44
CA SER A 44 1.13 0.47 17.42
C SER A 44 1.50 -0.09 18.81
N THR A 45 2.07 0.73 19.68
CA THR A 45 2.47 0.35 21.05
C THR A 45 1.40 0.67 22.12
N GLY A 46 0.21 1.14 21.71
CA GLY A 46 -0.88 1.49 22.63
C GLY A 46 -0.64 2.79 23.42
N ARG A 47 0.30 3.63 22.99
CA ARG A 47 0.67 4.92 23.62
C ARG A 47 -0.01 6.14 22.99
N GLY A 48 -0.65 6.00 21.83
CA GLY A 48 -1.30 7.09 21.10
C GLY A 48 -2.75 6.79 20.65
N PRO A 49 -3.50 7.81 20.19
CA PRO A 49 -3.20 9.25 20.26
C PRO A 49 -3.53 9.84 21.65
N ARG A 50 -2.77 10.85 22.11
CA ARG A 50 -3.02 11.60 23.35
C ARG A 50 -3.18 13.09 23.07
N PRO A 51 -4.12 13.80 23.74
CA PRO A 51 -4.40 15.21 23.44
C PRO A 51 -3.27 16.18 23.80
N ASP A 52 -2.42 15.81 24.77
CA ASP A 52 -1.38 16.66 25.37
C ASP A 52 0.05 16.34 24.90
N VAL A 53 0.23 15.20 24.22
CA VAL A 53 1.54 14.66 23.81
C VAL A 53 1.54 14.36 22.31
N LYS A 54 2.52 14.90 21.60
CA LYS A 54 2.88 14.48 20.23
C LYS A 54 4.08 13.55 20.29
N PHE A 55 4.09 12.52 19.47
CA PHE A 55 5.21 11.59 19.37
C PHE A 55 6.02 11.87 18.10
N ARG A 56 7.34 11.92 18.24
CA ARG A 56 8.25 12.16 17.12
C ARG A 56 9.47 11.25 17.24
N LEU A 57 9.88 10.61 16.14
CA LEU A 57 11.14 9.88 16.11
C LEU A 57 12.33 10.84 16.30
N THR A 58 13.36 10.42 17.02
CA THR A 58 14.60 11.22 17.16
C THR A 58 15.33 11.37 15.83
N ARG A 59 15.26 10.36 14.97
CA ARG A 59 15.84 10.35 13.62
C ARG A 59 15.15 9.31 12.72
N LEU A 60 15.36 9.42 11.41
CA LEU A 60 15.06 8.33 10.47
C LEU A 60 16.13 7.22 10.56
N PRO A 61 15.82 5.98 10.09
CA PRO A 61 16.82 4.94 9.92
C PRO A 61 17.99 5.41 9.04
N ALA A 62 19.18 4.89 9.29
CA ALA A 62 20.38 5.30 8.57
C ALA A 62 20.22 5.11 7.05
N GLY A 63 20.72 6.03 6.22
CA GLY A 63 20.53 5.93 4.76
C GLY A 63 19.16 6.37 4.24
N TYR A 64 18.13 6.48 5.08
CA TYR A 64 16.85 7.08 4.71
C TYR A 64 16.87 8.62 4.82
N ALA A 65 16.04 9.29 4.03
CA ALA A 65 15.80 10.73 4.10
C ALA A 65 14.43 11.08 3.48
N GLY A 66 13.72 12.02 4.11
CA GLY A 66 12.45 12.56 3.63
C GLY A 66 12.69 13.74 2.70
N PHE A 67 11.90 13.85 1.63
CA PHE A 67 11.98 14.95 0.67
C PHE A 67 10.59 15.44 0.30
N ASP A 68 10.47 16.76 0.18
CA ASP A 68 9.33 17.48 -0.34
C ASP A 68 9.65 17.92 -1.77
N HIS A 69 8.81 17.50 -2.71
CA HIS A 69 8.89 17.87 -4.11
C HIS A 69 7.74 18.82 -4.43
N VAL A 70 8.07 20.08 -4.74
CA VAL A 70 7.09 21.10 -5.11
C VAL A 70 6.88 21.07 -6.63
N HIS A 71 5.66 20.76 -7.05
CA HIS A 71 5.27 20.70 -8.46
C HIS A 71 4.90 22.09 -9.00
N ALA A 72 4.92 22.24 -10.33
CA ALA A 72 4.29 23.38 -11.00
C ALA A 72 2.80 23.42 -10.62
N GLY A 73 2.37 24.50 -9.98
CA GLY A 73 1.05 24.61 -9.35
C GLY A 73 1.05 24.51 -7.81
N GLY A 74 2.23 24.42 -7.17
CA GLY A 74 2.40 24.56 -5.72
C GLY A 74 2.04 23.31 -4.90
N ARG A 75 1.55 22.24 -5.54
CA ARG A 75 1.32 20.96 -4.87
C ARG A 75 2.65 20.38 -4.39
N THR A 76 2.74 20.05 -3.10
CA THR A 76 3.90 19.37 -2.53
C THR A 76 3.65 17.86 -2.44
N GLU A 77 4.48 17.06 -3.11
CA GLU A 77 4.55 15.60 -2.95
C GLU A 77 5.65 15.26 -1.94
N ARG A 78 5.31 14.48 -0.91
CA ARG A 78 6.27 14.03 0.09
C ARG A 78 6.65 12.58 -0.16
N ALA A 79 7.95 12.30 -0.19
CA ALA A 79 8.46 10.95 -0.37
C ALA A 79 9.65 10.71 0.55
N ILE A 80 9.78 9.47 1.02
CA ILE A 80 11.00 9.01 1.69
C ILE A 80 11.84 8.22 0.68
N TRP A 81 13.12 8.51 0.67
CA TRP A 81 14.13 7.88 -0.18
C TRP A 81 15.15 7.15 0.68
N GLY A 82 15.95 6.29 0.04
CA GLY A 82 16.92 5.42 0.71
C GLY A 82 16.53 3.95 0.72
N HIS A 83 15.27 3.58 0.46
CA HIS A 83 14.90 2.17 0.35
C HIS A 83 15.60 1.52 -0.87
N PRO A 84 16.16 0.29 -0.77
CA PRO A 84 16.93 -0.35 -1.85
C PRO A 84 16.17 -0.44 -3.19
N ARG A 85 14.85 -0.59 -3.11
CA ARG A 85 13.93 -0.70 -4.26
C ARG A 85 13.18 0.61 -4.63
N GLY A 86 13.75 1.75 -4.28
CA GLY A 86 13.27 3.08 -4.70
C GLY A 86 12.34 3.78 -3.71
N ARG A 87 11.81 4.95 -4.09
CA ARG A 87 11.10 5.86 -3.17
C ARG A 87 9.74 5.35 -2.69
N ILE A 88 9.32 5.80 -1.51
CA ILE A 88 8.01 5.51 -0.92
C ILE A 88 7.26 6.81 -0.65
N ARG A 89 6.02 6.92 -1.12
CA ARG A 89 5.24 8.18 -1.19
C ARG A 89 4.32 8.43 0.01
N SER A 90 4.23 7.51 0.97
CA SER A 90 3.37 7.72 2.15
C SER A 90 3.92 7.04 3.41
N PRO A 91 3.72 7.65 4.59
CA PRO A 91 4.06 7.03 5.88
C PRO A 91 3.42 5.66 6.06
N LYS A 92 2.14 5.52 5.67
CA LYS A 92 1.42 4.24 5.74
C LYS A 92 2.06 3.13 4.90
N ALA A 93 2.58 3.47 3.72
CA ALA A 93 3.27 2.50 2.87
C ALA A 93 4.68 2.16 3.40
N PHE A 94 5.35 3.09 4.09
CA PHE A 94 6.66 2.85 4.68
C PHE A 94 6.58 2.14 6.03
N TRP A 95 5.49 2.31 6.78
CA TRP A 95 5.33 1.78 8.13
C TRP A 95 5.65 0.29 8.31
N PRO A 96 5.18 -0.64 7.44
CA PRO A 96 5.52 -2.06 7.59
C PRO A 96 7.03 -2.33 7.48
N HIS A 97 7.72 -1.58 6.61
CA HIS A 97 9.18 -1.66 6.47
C HIS A 97 9.88 -1.10 7.70
N PHE A 98 9.44 0.09 8.15
CA PHE A 98 9.98 0.73 9.33
C PHE A 98 9.83 -0.16 10.58
N ASN A 99 8.64 -0.73 10.81
CA ASN A 99 8.39 -1.60 11.95
C ASN A 99 9.26 -2.86 11.90
N TRP A 100 9.38 -3.48 10.72
CA TRP A 100 10.27 -4.62 10.50
C TRP A 100 11.75 -4.30 10.81
N LEU A 101 12.22 -3.09 10.48
CA LEU A 101 13.56 -2.61 10.88
C LEU A 101 13.70 -2.39 12.40
N GLN A 102 12.60 -2.18 13.12
CA GLN A 102 12.63 -2.01 14.57
C GLN A 102 12.57 -3.32 15.33
N ASP A 103 12.17 -4.43 14.71
CA ASP A 103 12.17 -5.73 15.37
C ASP A 103 13.62 -6.21 15.55
N ASP A 104 14.05 -6.46 16.80
CA ASP A 104 15.45 -6.71 17.27
C ASP A 104 16.17 -7.92 16.65
N THR A 105 15.64 -8.49 15.58
CA THR A 105 16.30 -9.57 14.84
C THR A 105 17.28 -8.98 13.82
N PRO A 106 18.51 -9.54 13.69
CA PRO A 106 19.46 -9.08 12.70
C PRO A 106 18.84 -9.28 11.31
N SER A 107 18.50 -8.18 10.64
CA SER A 107 17.75 -8.16 9.37
C SER A 107 16.32 -8.72 9.46
N GLY A 108 15.63 -8.57 10.58
CA GLY A 108 14.18 -8.79 10.63
C GLY A 108 13.71 -10.23 10.46
N GLY A 109 14.55 -11.24 10.74
CA GLY A 109 14.17 -12.65 10.99
C GLY A 109 13.36 -13.40 9.92
N GLY A 110 13.04 -12.75 8.80
CA GLY A 110 12.02 -13.15 7.84
C GLY A 110 11.78 -12.08 6.78
N GLU A 111 10.84 -12.35 5.88
CA GLU A 111 10.54 -11.49 4.74
C GLU A 111 9.86 -10.19 5.17
N CYS A 112 10.39 -9.05 4.72
CA CYS A 112 9.81 -7.75 5.03
C CYS A 112 8.40 -7.64 4.41
N PRO A 113 7.35 -7.33 5.19
CA PRO A 113 5.97 -7.32 4.71
C PRO A 113 5.63 -6.10 3.82
N CYS A 114 6.59 -5.20 3.58
CA CYS A 114 6.32 -3.97 2.85
C CYS A 114 6.09 -4.21 1.35
N GLU A 115 5.27 -3.37 0.74
CA GLU A 115 4.90 -3.46 -0.67
C GLU A 115 6.12 -3.46 -1.61
N ARG A 116 7.16 -2.70 -1.24
CA ARG A 116 8.40 -2.63 -2.01
C ARG A 116 9.24 -3.90 -1.91
N CYS A 117 9.28 -4.57 -0.76
CA CYS A 117 10.06 -5.79 -0.53
C CYS A 117 9.39 -7.06 -1.08
N ASN A 118 8.06 -7.10 -1.15
CA ASN A 118 7.35 -8.27 -1.67
C ASN A 118 6.91 -8.12 -3.14
N GLY A 119 7.11 -6.96 -3.76
CA GLY A 119 6.78 -6.77 -5.18
C GLY A 119 5.29 -6.76 -5.49
N ILE A 120 4.42 -6.86 -4.47
CA ILE A 120 2.97 -6.78 -4.62
C ILE A 120 2.64 -5.40 -5.16
N ASN A 121 2.34 -5.30 -6.45
CA ASN A 121 1.96 -4.03 -7.02
C ASN A 121 0.52 -3.66 -6.61
N TRP A 122 0.18 -2.38 -6.70
CA TRP A 122 -1.14 -1.88 -6.32
C TRP A 122 -2.29 -2.53 -7.10
N ARG A 123 -2.06 -2.98 -8.35
CA ARG A 123 -3.07 -3.66 -9.18
C ARG A 123 -3.38 -5.05 -8.64
N GLU A 124 -2.35 -5.81 -8.30
CA GLU A 124 -2.48 -7.12 -7.67
C GLU A 124 -3.18 -7.01 -6.31
N LYS A 125 -2.83 -6.00 -5.52
CA LYS A 125 -3.53 -5.69 -4.27
C LYS A 125 -5.01 -5.35 -4.50
N GLN A 126 -5.35 -4.66 -5.59
CA GLN A 126 -6.73 -4.35 -5.95
C GLN A 126 -7.49 -5.62 -6.37
N LYS A 127 -6.86 -6.51 -7.15
CA LYS A 127 -7.39 -7.84 -7.49
C LYS A 127 -7.66 -8.67 -6.23
N LEU A 128 -6.70 -8.75 -5.32
CA LEU A 128 -6.84 -9.47 -4.05
C LEU A 128 -7.96 -8.89 -3.17
N ARG A 129 -8.11 -7.57 -3.13
CA ARG A 129 -9.22 -6.91 -2.41
C ARG A 129 -10.58 -7.20 -3.03
N ALA A 130 -10.67 -7.18 -4.37
CA ALA A 130 -11.89 -7.52 -5.09
C ALA A 130 -12.28 -8.98 -4.80
N TYR A 131 -11.32 -9.89 -4.93
CA TYR A 131 -11.51 -11.31 -4.62
C TYR A 131 -11.96 -11.54 -3.17
N ALA A 132 -11.27 -10.94 -2.19
CA ALA A 132 -11.64 -11.08 -0.77
C ALA A 132 -13.05 -10.52 -0.48
N LYS A 133 -13.43 -9.42 -1.13
CA LYS A 133 -14.78 -8.84 -0.99
C LYS A 133 -15.85 -9.80 -1.53
N THR A 134 -15.62 -10.39 -2.70
CA THR A 134 -16.52 -11.39 -3.29
C THR A 134 -16.61 -12.63 -2.41
N ALA A 135 -15.49 -13.14 -1.89
CA ALA A 135 -15.47 -14.30 -0.99
C ALA A 135 -16.30 -14.06 0.29
N VAL A 136 -16.17 -12.88 0.91
CA VAL A 136 -16.98 -12.50 2.08
C VAL A 136 -18.46 -12.38 1.73
N GLN A 137 -18.81 -11.83 0.55
CA GLN A 137 -20.19 -11.76 0.09
C GLN A 137 -20.80 -13.16 -0.11
N ASN A 138 -20.05 -14.06 -0.76
CA ASN A 138 -20.49 -15.44 -0.98
C ASN A 138 -20.66 -16.21 0.33
N ALA A 139 -19.74 -16.06 1.28
CA ALA A 139 -19.85 -16.67 2.61
C ALA A 139 -21.08 -16.16 3.38
N ASN A 140 -21.35 -14.85 3.33
CA ASN A 140 -22.54 -14.27 3.95
C ASN A 140 -23.84 -14.77 3.29
N PHE A 141 -23.84 -14.97 1.98
CA PHE A 141 -24.98 -15.53 1.26
C PHE A 141 -25.24 -16.99 1.66
N ALA A 142 -24.20 -17.81 1.74
CA ALA A 142 -24.30 -19.20 2.19
C ALA A 142 -24.83 -19.32 3.64
N LEU A 143 -24.34 -18.47 4.55
CA LEU A 143 -24.81 -18.43 5.94
C LEU A 143 -26.29 -18.02 6.05
N ARG A 144 -26.75 -17.09 5.21
CA ARG A 144 -28.17 -16.71 5.14
C ARG A 144 -29.05 -17.84 4.61
N ALA A 145 -28.60 -18.53 3.56
CA ALA A 145 -29.34 -19.66 2.99
C ALA A 145 -29.52 -20.83 3.98
N ASP A 146 -28.48 -21.17 4.76
CA ASP A 146 -28.58 -22.18 5.84
C ASP A 146 -29.54 -21.74 6.94
N LEU A 147 -29.55 -20.46 7.32
CA LEU A 147 -30.49 -19.94 8.33
C LEU A 147 -31.94 -20.03 7.85
N ASP A 148 -32.23 -19.66 6.60
CA ASP A 148 -33.57 -19.73 6.02
C ASP A 148 -34.07 -21.19 5.93
N GLN A 149 -33.20 -22.13 5.53
CA GLN A 149 -33.54 -23.55 5.55
C GLN A 149 -33.90 -24.05 6.96
N ARG A 150 -33.21 -23.58 8.00
CA ARG A 150 -33.52 -23.95 9.40
C ARG A 150 -34.82 -23.33 9.91
N LEU A 151 -35.11 -22.09 9.53
CA LEU A 151 -36.33 -21.38 9.94
C LEU A 151 -37.58 -21.92 9.24
N VAL A 152 -37.46 -22.28 7.95
CA VAL A 152 -38.58 -22.83 7.15
C VAL A 152 -38.74 -24.35 7.36
N GLY A 153 -37.66 -25.07 7.64
CA GLY A 153 -37.66 -26.52 7.91
C GLY A 153 -38.13 -26.94 9.31
N GLY A 154 -38.29 -26.00 10.25
CA GLY A 154 -38.76 -26.26 11.61
C GLY A 154 -40.27 -26.59 11.75
N GLN A 155 -41.04 -26.57 10.65
CA GLN A 155 -42.47 -26.89 10.66
C GLN A 155 -42.81 -28.02 9.67
N ARG A 156 -42.26 -29.22 9.85
CA ARG A 156 -42.83 -30.43 9.22
C ARG A 156 -42.43 -31.72 9.97
N ALA A 157 -42.77 -31.77 11.25
CA ALA A 157 -42.83 -33.01 12.01
C ALA A 157 -44.17 -33.14 12.73
N VAL A 158 -45.25 -33.33 11.96
CA VAL A 158 -46.41 -34.10 12.44
C VAL A 158 -46.77 -35.08 11.34
N GLY A 159 -46.61 -36.36 11.64
CA GLY A 159 -46.51 -37.45 10.68
C GLY A 159 -47.77 -37.65 9.84
N TYR A 160 -47.53 -37.90 8.55
CA TYR A 160 -48.43 -38.69 7.72
C TYR A 160 -47.55 -39.72 7.01
N GLN A 161 -47.44 -40.91 7.61
CA GLN A 161 -46.85 -42.07 6.97
C GLN A 161 -47.78 -42.50 5.85
N ARG A 162 -47.47 -42.10 4.61
CA ARG A 162 -48.07 -42.69 3.41
C ARG A 162 -47.06 -43.64 2.80
N SER A 163 -47.29 -44.92 3.04
CA SER A 163 -46.63 -46.00 2.30
C SER A 163 -46.91 -45.83 0.82
N VAL A 164 -45.87 -45.63 0.03
CA VAL A 164 -45.90 -45.83 -1.42
C VAL A 164 -44.58 -46.49 -1.78
N GLU A 165 -44.67 -47.79 -1.91
CA GLU A 165 -43.74 -48.61 -2.68
C GLU A 165 -43.86 -48.16 -4.15
N GLY A 166 -42.75 -47.95 -4.84
CA GLY A 166 -42.81 -47.68 -6.27
C GLY A 166 -41.58 -47.06 -6.90
N GLU A 167 -40.71 -47.94 -7.39
CA GLU A 167 -40.10 -47.85 -8.73
C GLU A 167 -38.95 -46.87 -8.98
N ASN A 168 -37.75 -47.47 -9.01
CA ASN A 168 -36.63 -47.22 -9.91
C ASN A 168 -36.89 -46.26 -11.08
N ASN A 169 -36.03 -45.24 -11.22
CA ASN A 169 -35.54 -44.82 -12.52
C ASN A 169 -34.10 -44.33 -12.42
N GLY A 170 -33.27 -44.80 -13.35
CA GLY A 170 -31.82 -44.63 -13.37
C GLY A 170 -31.40 -43.18 -13.50
N GLY A 171 -30.35 -42.83 -12.76
CA GLY A 171 -29.64 -41.56 -12.90
C GLY A 171 -28.83 -41.54 -14.19
N GLU A 172 -29.17 -40.59 -15.06
CA GLU A 172 -28.33 -40.11 -16.14
C GLU A 172 -27.07 -39.45 -15.56
N GLU A 173 -25.95 -39.72 -16.22
CA GLU A 173 -24.63 -39.14 -15.93
C GLU A 173 -24.57 -37.74 -16.55
N ASP A 174 -24.75 -36.69 -15.75
CA ASP A 174 -24.52 -35.32 -16.19
C ASP A 174 -23.00 -35.07 -16.25
N THR A 175 -22.52 -35.00 -17.48
CA THR A 175 -21.17 -34.63 -17.87
C THR A 175 -21.01 -33.12 -17.70
N TYR A 176 -20.10 -32.70 -16.83
CA TYR A 176 -19.70 -31.30 -16.68
C TYR A 176 -18.94 -30.88 -17.94
N VAL A 177 -19.53 -29.96 -18.72
CA VAL A 177 -18.84 -29.26 -19.80
C VAL A 177 -18.13 -28.06 -19.16
N GLU A 178 -16.80 -28.05 -19.22
CA GLU A 178 -16.00 -26.87 -18.87
C GLU A 178 -16.29 -25.81 -19.95
N GLU A 179 -17.01 -24.74 -19.59
CA GLU A 179 -17.15 -23.58 -20.45
C GLU A 179 -15.86 -22.77 -20.36
N ASP A 180 -15.11 -22.78 -21.46
CA ASP A 180 -13.95 -21.93 -21.69
C ASP A 180 -14.41 -20.46 -21.65
N ASP A 181 -14.06 -19.75 -20.57
CA ASP A 181 -14.25 -18.30 -20.46
C ASP A 181 -13.30 -17.62 -21.45
N ASP A 182 -13.88 -17.19 -22.58
CA ASP A 182 -13.23 -16.41 -23.63
C ASP A 182 -12.51 -15.17 -23.08
N ASP A 183 -11.23 -15.07 -23.42
CA ASP A 183 -10.35 -13.93 -23.20
C ASP A 183 -10.89 -12.67 -23.92
N ASP A 184 -11.50 -11.75 -23.18
CA ASP A 184 -11.87 -10.41 -23.65
C ASP A 184 -10.61 -9.52 -23.75
N GLU A 185 -9.87 -9.69 -24.85
CA GLU A 185 -8.84 -8.76 -25.30
C GLU A 185 -9.50 -7.44 -25.72
N THR A 186 -9.63 -6.52 -24.77
CA THR A 186 -9.94 -5.12 -25.09
C THR A 186 -8.66 -4.41 -25.51
N ASP A 187 -8.48 -4.38 -26.83
CA ASP A 187 -7.51 -3.55 -27.55
C ASP A 187 -7.73 -2.07 -27.21
N ASN A 188 -6.96 -1.56 -26.24
CA ASN A 188 -6.89 -0.13 -25.98
C ASN A 188 -5.83 0.50 -26.88
N GLU A 189 -6.14 0.54 -28.18
CA GLU A 189 -5.46 1.37 -29.17
C GLU A 189 -5.84 2.84 -28.98
N GLY A 190 -4.85 3.73 -28.99
CA GLY A 190 -5.06 5.15 -29.23
C GLY A 190 -4.82 6.05 -28.02
N ASN A 191 -3.62 6.60 -27.94
CA ASN A 191 -3.43 8.04 -28.11
C ASN A 191 -1.93 8.31 -28.24
N ASP A 192 -1.45 8.10 -29.46
CA ASP A 192 -0.30 8.83 -29.99
C ASP A 192 -0.83 10.20 -30.42
N ASP A 193 -0.91 11.13 -29.47
CA ASP A 193 -1.00 12.55 -29.80
C ASP A 193 0.38 13.14 -29.56
N ASP A 194 1.06 13.27 -30.70
CA ASP A 194 2.11 14.23 -30.98
C ASP A 194 1.79 15.59 -30.33
N ASP A 195 2.79 16.23 -29.72
CA ASP A 195 2.93 17.67 -29.80
C ASP A 195 4.37 18.06 -29.47
N ASP A 196 5.10 18.26 -30.55
CA ASP A 196 6.35 18.99 -30.65
C ASP A 196 6.28 20.34 -29.92
N ALA A 197 7.25 20.60 -29.06
CA ALA A 197 7.67 21.96 -28.73
C ALA A 197 9.13 21.95 -28.29
N ASP A 198 10.01 21.87 -29.29
CA ASP A 198 11.37 22.40 -29.22
C ASP A 198 11.29 23.91 -28.92
N ASP A 199 11.40 24.28 -27.65
CA ASP A 199 11.68 25.66 -27.25
C ASP A 199 12.92 25.61 -26.36
N ASP A 200 14.08 25.75 -27.02
CA ASP A 200 15.42 25.78 -26.46
C ASP A 200 15.75 27.26 -26.14
N PRO A 201 15.65 27.73 -24.88
CA PRO A 201 16.04 29.09 -24.56
C PRO A 201 17.57 29.19 -24.55
N GLU A 202 18.10 29.88 -25.55
CA GLU A 202 19.44 30.44 -25.60
C GLU A 202 19.81 31.05 -24.22
N TYR A 203 20.72 30.39 -23.50
CA TYR A 203 21.33 30.97 -22.31
C TYR A 203 22.40 31.98 -22.75
N GLU A 204 22.08 33.27 -22.63
CA GLU A 204 23.08 34.34 -22.73
C GLU A 204 24.12 34.19 -21.60
N GLU A 205 25.37 33.96 -22.00
CA GLU A 205 26.54 33.96 -21.13
C GLU A 205 26.78 35.38 -20.57
N GLY A 206 26.26 35.64 -19.37
CA GLY A 206 26.56 36.84 -18.60
C GLY A 206 27.99 36.82 -18.05
N GLU A 207 28.89 37.47 -18.77
CA GLU A 207 30.29 37.69 -18.40
C GLU A 207 30.46 38.31 -17.00
N GLY A 208 31.47 37.80 -16.29
CA GLY A 208 31.73 38.10 -14.90
C GLY A 208 32.16 39.53 -14.59
N ARG A 209 31.82 39.97 -13.38
CA ARG A 209 32.39 41.17 -12.76
C ARG A 209 33.23 40.80 -11.55
N LYS A 210 34.55 40.87 -11.75
CA LYS A 210 35.59 40.79 -10.71
C LYS A 210 35.80 42.20 -10.14
N GLU A 211 35.35 42.48 -8.92
CA GLU A 211 35.71 43.68 -8.16
C GLU A 211 35.46 43.35 -6.66
N ASN A 212 36.32 43.57 -5.67
CA ASN A 212 37.68 44.07 -5.57
C ASN A 212 38.27 43.53 -4.25
N ALA A 213 39.57 43.26 -4.24
CA ALA A 213 40.37 43.13 -3.03
C ALA A 213 40.94 44.51 -2.67
N LEU A 214 40.68 44.98 -1.45
CA LEU A 214 41.59 45.68 -0.53
C LEU A 214 40.84 46.14 0.73
#